data_AF-A0A813G1I0-F1
#
_entry.id   AF-A0A813G1I0-F1
#
_cell.length_a   1.000
_cell.length_b   1.000
_cell.length_c   1.000
_cell.angle_alpha   90.00
_cell.angle_beta   90.00
_cell.angle_gamma   90.00
#
_symmetry.space_group_name_H-M   'P 1'
#
loop_
_entity.id
_entity.type
_entity.pdbx_description
1 polymer ?
#
loop_
_entity_poly.entity_id
_entity_poly.type
_entity_poly.pdbx_seq_one_letter_code
_entity_poly.pdbx_strand_id
1 'polypeptide(L)'
;MAVETENSPHPVSIGRVLGVCKKLVDYAPAILTILVNWVDVIPVCASIVIVAAIGLVIDFLVVRRRRLAGLPAVFPKPVSVTFLSVFAVLLGLLCAGNLSQEVFRVWCGAAVSGSLCLMALGSLILGSPFVYADAIELMPPEKLQGLQENPADWAGFQMVMTAVTKLWAGSFFLITCVNLVAGFLENAGQKVVSTILAVAGPIIIVTLTFKCLQPKVISISRATATLALTTASSTEETAPAEV
;
A
#
# COMPACT_ATOMS: atom_id res chain seq x y z
N MET A 1 -6.07 22.10 -51.11
CA MET A 1 -5.08 21.06 -50.80
C MET A 1 -4.28 21.53 -49.61
N ALA A 2 -4.61 21.05 -48.41
CA ALA A 2 -3.79 21.19 -47.23
C ALA A 2 -3.28 19.79 -46.91
N VAL A 3 -1.97 19.63 -47.01
CA VAL A 3 -1.22 18.42 -46.68
C VAL A 3 -0.36 18.76 -45.47
N GLU A 4 -0.23 17.78 -44.58
CA GLU A 4 0.62 17.74 -43.38
C GLU A 4 0.03 18.47 -42.16
N THR A 5 0.08 17.94 -40.93
CA THR A 5 1.11 17.07 -40.33
C THR A 5 0.51 16.12 -39.29
N GLU A 6 0.89 14.85 -39.43
CA GLU A 6 1.44 14.04 -38.34
C GLU A 6 0.51 13.61 -37.19
N ASN A 7 -0.17 12.52 -37.47
CA ASN A 7 -0.74 11.60 -36.49
C ASN A 7 0.41 10.92 -35.71
N SER A 8 1.06 11.66 -34.80
CA SER A 8 2.09 11.12 -33.91
C SER A 8 1.48 9.98 -33.09
N PRO A 9 2.01 8.74 -33.16
CA PRO A 9 1.53 7.65 -32.34
C PRO A 9 1.72 8.02 -30.87
N HIS A 10 0.59 8.25 -30.18
CA HIS A 10 0.53 8.59 -28.78
C HIS A 10 1.53 7.78 -27.94
N PRO A 11 2.47 8.41 -27.20
CA PRO A 11 3.37 7.74 -26.24
C PRO A 11 2.63 7.18 -24.99
N VAL A 12 1.36 6.80 -25.14
CA VAL A 12 0.43 6.34 -24.10
C VAL A 12 0.63 4.86 -23.74
N SER A 13 1.44 4.11 -24.48
CA SER A 13 1.56 2.65 -24.31
C SER A 13 2.52 2.23 -23.17
N ILE A 14 3.73 2.78 -23.11
CA ILE A 14 4.80 2.23 -22.27
C ILE A 14 4.57 2.51 -20.77
N GLY A 15 4.13 3.72 -20.42
CA GLY A 15 3.89 4.10 -19.02
C GLY A 15 2.75 3.32 -18.36
N ARG A 16 1.68 3.03 -19.12
CA ARG A 16 0.53 2.26 -18.62
C ARG A 16 0.90 0.79 -18.42
N VAL A 17 1.65 0.20 -19.36
CA VAL A 17 2.13 -1.20 -19.24
C VAL A 17 3.07 -1.35 -18.04
N LEU A 18 4.04 -0.45 -17.88
CA LEU A 18 4.92 -0.44 -16.70
C LEU A 18 4.15 -0.32 -15.38
N GLY A 19 3.11 0.52 -15.35
CA GLY A 19 2.25 0.66 -14.16
C GLY A 19 1.47 -0.60 -13.80
N VAL A 20 0.97 -1.35 -14.78
CA VAL A 20 0.28 -2.63 -14.55
C VAL A 20 1.27 -3.71 -14.12
N CYS A 21 2.39 -3.86 -14.83
CA CYS A 21 3.44 -4.81 -14.48
C CYS A 21 3.96 -4.58 -13.06
N LYS A 22 4.16 -3.31 -12.69
CA LYS A 22 4.57 -2.93 -11.33
C LYS A 22 3.58 -3.40 -10.28
N LYS A 23 2.27 -3.14 -10.48
CA LYS A 23 1.25 -3.63 -9.53
C LYS A 23 1.27 -5.14 -9.38
N LEU A 24 1.43 -5.87 -10.48
CA LEU A 24 1.54 -7.33 -10.41
C LEU A 24 2.75 -7.76 -9.57
N VAL A 25 3.89 -7.08 -9.71
CA VAL A 25 5.09 -7.36 -8.90
C VAL A 25 4.86 -6.97 -7.43
N ASP A 26 4.23 -5.83 -7.15
CA ASP A 26 3.96 -5.35 -5.79
C ASP A 26 3.01 -6.29 -5.02
N TYR A 27 2.04 -6.92 -5.70
CA TYR A 27 1.08 -7.85 -5.10
C TYR A 27 1.47 -9.33 -5.23
N ALA A 28 2.46 -9.67 -6.06
CA ALA A 28 2.92 -11.05 -6.22
C ALA A 28 3.36 -11.71 -4.90
N PRO A 29 4.08 -11.04 -3.97
CA PRO A 29 4.37 -11.58 -2.64
C PRO A 29 3.13 -12.11 -1.90
N ALA A 30 2.04 -11.34 -1.91
CA ALA A 30 0.79 -11.73 -1.26
C ALA A 30 0.11 -12.92 -1.96
N ILE A 31 0.21 -13.02 -3.28
CA ILE A 31 -0.31 -14.17 -4.02
C ILE A 31 0.53 -15.42 -3.73
N LEU A 32 1.85 -15.29 -3.74
CA LEU A 32 2.79 -16.37 -3.43
C LEU A 32 2.61 -16.91 -2.01
N THR A 33 2.23 -16.06 -1.05
CA THR A 33 1.93 -16.54 0.31
C THR A 33 0.78 -17.55 0.39
N ILE A 34 -0.15 -17.53 -0.55
CA ILE A 34 -1.24 -18.51 -0.61
C ILE A 34 -0.68 -19.91 -0.96
N LEU A 35 0.36 -19.95 -1.81
CA LEU A 35 0.98 -21.19 -2.28
C LEU A 35 1.80 -21.92 -1.19
N VAL A 36 2.14 -21.24 -0.10
CA VAL A 36 2.86 -21.83 1.06
C VAL A 36 2.16 -23.08 1.59
N ASN A 37 0.84 -23.15 1.47
CA ASN A 37 0.06 -24.30 1.94
C ASN A 37 0.26 -25.56 1.10
N TRP A 38 0.72 -25.44 -0.15
CA TRP A 38 0.76 -26.56 -1.11
C TRP A 38 2.16 -26.91 -1.60
N VAL A 39 3.12 -26.00 -1.43
CA VAL A 39 4.51 -26.15 -1.92
C VAL A 39 5.47 -26.12 -0.73
N ASP A 40 6.73 -26.55 -0.92
CA ASP A 40 7.78 -26.40 0.10
C ASP A 40 7.93 -24.92 0.51
N VAL A 41 8.05 -24.69 1.82
CA VAL A 41 8.05 -23.36 2.42
C VAL A 41 9.29 -22.56 2.02
N ILE A 42 10.45 -23.20 1.97
CA ILE A 42 11.73 -22.52 1.74
C ILE A 42 11.80 -21.89 0.35
N PRO A 43 11.56 -22.61 -0.77
CA PRO A 43 11.61 -22.00 -2.10
C PRO A 43 10.51 -20.95 -2.31
N VAL A 44 9.34 -21.10 -1.69
CA VAL A 44 8.29 -20.05 -1.73
C VAL A 44 8.75 -18.79 -1.02
N CYS A 45 9.33 -18.91 0.19
CA CYS A 45 9.87 -17.77 0.93
C CYS A 45 11.00 -17.08 0.15
N ALA A 46 11.94 -17.87 -0.40
CA ALA A 46 13.02 -17.34 -1.24
C ALA A 46 12.46 -16.61 -2.47
N SER A 47 11.43 -17.16 -3.12
CA SER A 47 10.76 -16.50 -4.25
C SER A 47 10.11 -15.19 -3.85
N ILE A 48 9.45 -15.12 -2.69
CA ILE A 48 8.86 -13.90 -2.16
C ILE A 48 9.94 -12.83 -1.91
N VAL A 49 11.06 -13.21 -1.28
CA VAL A 49 12.21 -12.32 -1.06
C VAL A 49 12.75 -11.78 -2.38
N ILE A 50 12.96 -12.64 -3.38
CA ILE A 50 13.46 -12.25 -4.71
C ILE A 50 12.48 -11.29 -5.39
N VAL A 51 11.19 -11.61 -5.41
CA VAL A 51 10.16 -10.77 -6.04
C VAL A 51 10.06 -9.42 -5.34
N ALA A 52 10.09 -9.37 -4.01
CA ALA A 52 10.08 -8.12 -3.24
C ALA A 52 11.34 -7.28 -3.51
N ALA A 53 12.52 -7.90 -3.62
CA ALA A 53 13.76 -7.22 -3.97
C ALA A 53 13.71 -6.64 -5.40
N ILE A 54 13.20 -7.41 -6.38
CA ILE A 54 12.97 -6.92 -7.74
C ILE A 54 11.99 -5.74 -7.74
N GLY A 55 10.91 -5.84 -6.96
CA GLY A 55 9.95 -4.74 -6.76
C GLY A 55 10.62 -3.46 -6.27
N LEU A 56 11.49 -3.56 -5.27
CA LEU A 56 12.26 -2.41 -4.76
C LEU A 56 13.24 -1.83 -5.79
N VAL A 57 13.87 -2.67 -6.62
CA VAL A 57 14.72 -2.19 -7.71
C VAL A 57 13.89 -1.43 -8.75
N ILE A 58 12.74 -1.96 -9.13
CA ILE A 58 11.81 -1.28 -10.05
C ILE A 58 11.32 0.04 -9.43
N ASP A 59 10.96 0.04 -8.15
CA ASP A 59 10.59 1.26 -7.41
C ASP A 59 11.69 2.31 -7.46
N PHE A 60 12.94 1.91 -7.19
CA PHE A 60 14.08 2.82 -7.26
C PHE A 60 14.22 3.46 -8.64
N LEU A 61 14.11 2.66 -9.71
CA LEU A 61 14.20 3.16 -11.09
C LEU A 61 13.05 4.13 -11.43
N VAL A 62 11.82 3.80 -11.03
CA VAL A 62 10.64 4.66 -11.25
C VAL A 62 10.78 5.97 -10.49
N VAL A 63 11.19 5.91 -9.22
CA VAL A 63 11.38 7.09 -8.37
C VAL A 63 12.51 7.97 -8.91
N ARG A 64 13.64 7.37 -9.32
CA ARG A 64 14.74 8.10 -9.94
C ARG A 64 14.28 8.84 -11.19
N ARG A 65 13.55 8.18 -12.08
CA ARG A 65 13.00 8.81 -13.29
C ARG A 65 12.06 9.97 -12.97
N ARG A 66 11.18 9.82 -11.98
CA ARG A 66 10.25 10.89 -11.55
C ARG A 66 10.99 12.08 -10.94
N ARG A 67 11.99 11.84 -10.08
CA ARG A 67 12.82 12.91 -9.51
C ARG A 67 13.57 13.69 -10.59
N LEU A 68 14.10 13.01 -11.61
CA LEU A 68 14.74 13.66 -12.75
C LEU A 68 13.76 14.51 -13.58
N ALA A 69 12.47 14.18 -13.56
CA ALA A 69 11.41 14.97 -14.17
C ALA A 69 10.84 16.07 -13.25
N GLY A 70 11.44 16.29 -12.06
CA GLY A 70 10.96 17.28 -11.08
C GLY A 70 9.66 16.89 -10.37
N LEU A 71 9.21 15.64 -10.48
CA LEU A 71 7.95 15.18 -9.89
C LEU A 71 8.17 14.62 -8.48
N PRO A 72 7.18 14.77 -7.58
CA PRO A 72 7.23 14.16 -6.26
C PRO A 72 7.24 12.63 -6.39
N ALA A 73 8.13 12.00 -5.63
CA ALA A 73 8.31 10.54 -5.60
C ALA A 73 8.89 10.09 -4.25
N VAL A 74 8.34 9.01 -3.71
CA VAL A 74 8.70 8.46 -2.40
C VAL A 74 9.37 7.11 -2.58
N PHE A 75 10.50 6.93 -1.91
CA PHE A 75 11.22 5.67 -1.83
C PHE A 75 11.77 5.49 -0.41
N PRO A 76 11.77 4.27 0.14
CA PRO A 76 11.24 3.03 -0.44
C PRO A 76 9.72 2.88 -0.23
N LYS A 77 9.07 1.99 -0.99
CA LYS A 77 7.66 1.66 -0.76
C LYS A 77 7.50 0.82 0.51
N PRO A 78 6.69 1.27 1.48
CA PRO A 78 6.58 0.57 2.78
C PRO A 78 6.10 -0.88 2.66
N VAL A 79 5.19 -1.18 1.72
CA VAL A 79 4.67 -2.55 1.52
C VAL A 79 5.77 -3.50 1.02
N SER A 80 6.51 -3.12 -0.02
CA SER A 80 7.61 -3.93 -0.57
C SER A 80 8.71 -4.15 0.46
N VAL A 81 9.06 -3.12 1.24
CA VAL A 81 10.02 -3.24 2.35
C VAL A 81 9.50 -4.22 3.41
N THR A 82 8.22 -4.14 3.78
CA THR A 82 7.62 -5.01 4.78
C THR A 82 7.67 -6.48 4.35
N PHE A 83 7.26 -6.78 3.10
CA PHE A 83 7.37 -8.15 2.58
C PHE A 83 8.82 -8.62 2.56
N LEU A 84 9.75 -7.80 2.04
CA LEU A 84 11.16 -8.17 2.00
C LEU A 84 11.71 -8.46 3.40
N SER A 85 11.50 -7.56 4.36
CA SER A 85 12.05 -7.70 5.70
C SER A 85 11.48 -8.90 6.45
N VAL A 86 10.16 -9.08 6.40
CA VAL A 86 9.48 -10.18 7.10
C VAL A 86 9.91 -11.52 6.52
N PHE A 87 9.88 -11.66 5.19
CA PHE A 87 10.26 -12.93 4.57
C PHE A 87 11.76 -13.21 4.65
N ALA A 88 12.62 -12.19 4.63
CA ALA A 88 14.05 -12.40 4.84
C ALA A 88 14.33 -12.94 6.26
N VAL A 89 13.67 -12.37 7.28
CA VAL A 89 13.80 -12.85 8.67
C VAL A 89 13.26 -14.27 8.81
N LEU A 90 12.05 -14.54 8.30
CA LEU A 90 11.45 -15.87 8.41
C LEU A 90 12.23 -16.93 7.64
N LEU A 91 12.74 -16.60 6.44
CA LEU A 91 13.62 -17.48 5.66
C LEU A 91 14.92 -17.76 6.42
N GLY A 92 15.54 -16.74 7.02
CA GLY A 92 16.72 -16.90 7.85
C GLY A 92 16.47 -17.86 9.03
N LEU A 93 15.34 -17.72 9.72
CA LEU A 93 14.96 -18.61 10.82
C LEU A 93 14.69 -20.05 10.36
N LEU A 94 14.06 -20.23 9.19
CA LEU A 94 13.84 -21.54 8.57
C LEU A 94 15.17 -22.21 8.20
N CYS A 95 16.08 -21.49 7.54
CA CYS A 95 17.39 -22.00 7.14
C CYS A 95 18.30 -22.31 8.33
N ALA A 96 18.17 -21.55 9.43
CA ALA A 96 18.90 -21.81 10.67
C ALA A 96 18.33 -22.97 11.50
N GLY A 97 17.15 -23.51 11.13
CA GLY A 97 16.46 -24.55 11.89
C GLY A 97 15.77 -24.04 13.16
N ASN A 98 15.67 -22.72 13.37
CA ASN A 98 15.01 -22.11 14.53
C ASN A 98 13.49 -22.03 14.38
N LEU A 99 12.97 -22.21 13.16
CA LEU A 99 11.54 -22.22 12.84
C LEU A 99 11.22 -23.45 12.01
N SER A 100 10.25 -24.27 12.43
CA SER A 100 9.80 -25.41 11.64
C SER A 100 8.87 -24.96 10.51
N GLN A 101 8.84 -25.73 9.41
CA GLN A 101 7.94 -25.44 8.29
C GLN A 101 6.46 -25.48 8.71
N GLU A 102 6.10 -26.35 9.65
CA GLU A 102 4.73 -26.44 10.17
C GLU A 102 4.34 -25.16 10.91
N VAL A 103 5.16 -24.71 11.87
CA VAL A 103 4.91 -23.47 12.61
C VAL A 103 4.84 -22.27 11.65
N PHE A 104 5.71 -22.24 10.64
CA PHE A 104 5.64 -21.22 9.60
C PHE A 104 4.29 -21.22 8.88
N ARG A 105 3.80 -22.38 8.40
CA ARG A 105 2.52 -22.47 7.69
C ARG A 105 1.34 -21.95 8.53
N VAL A 106 1.33 -22.25 9.83
CA VAL A 106 0.29 -21.80 10.74
C VAL A 106 0.33 -20.29 10.98
N TRP A 107 1.52 -19.73 11.21
CA TRP A 107 1.66 -18.36 11.74
C TRP A 107 2.10 -17.32 10.71
N CYS A 108 2.48 -17.71 9.49
CA CYS A 108 2.93 -16.80 8.45
C CYS A 108 1.89 -15.71 8.14
N GLY A 109 0.61 -16.08 8.03
CA GLY A 109 -0.46 -15.12 7.78
C GLY A 109 -0.51 -14.00 8.83
N ALA A 110 -0.45 -14.39 10.11
CA ALA A 110 -0.45 -13.44 11.23
C ALA A 110 0.83 -12.60 11.28
N ALA A 111 2.00 -13.19 11.02
CA ALA A 111 3.27 -12.47 10.98
C ALA A 111 3.28 -11.39 9.89
N VAL A 112 2.82 -11.72 8.68
CA VAL A 112 2.75 -10.78 7.55
C VAL A 112 1.74 -9.68 7.81
N SER A 113 0.50 -10.01 8.17
CA SER A 113 -0.52 -8.99 8.41
C SER A 113 -0.20 -8.12 9.63
N GLY A 114 0.39 -8.71 10.67
CA GLY A 114 0.85 -7.98 11.85
C GLY A 114 1.94 -6.99 11.50
N SER A 115 2.89 -7.38 10.64
CA SER A 115 3.94 -6.48 10.17
C SER A 115 3.39 -5.35 9.30
N LEU A 116 2.41 -5.61 8.42
CA LEU A 116 1.72 -4.56 7.67
C LEU A 116 0.95 -3.60 8.57
N CYS A 117 0.33 -4.11 9.63
CA CYS A 117 -0.33 -3.29 10.65
C CYS A 117 0.67 -2.37 11.36
N LEU A 118 1.79 -2.93 11.85
CA LEU A 118 2.86 -2.17 12.50
C LEU A 118 3.48 -1.13 11.56
N MET A 119 3.72 -1.49 10.31
CA MET A 119 4.18 -0.56 9.27
C MET A 119 3.19 0.60 9.08
N ALA A 120 1.89 0.30 9.00
CA ALA A 120 0.87 1.33 8.80
C ALA A 120 0.77 2.27 10.02
N LEU A 121 0.81 1.72 11.24
CA LEU A 121 0.86 2.49 12.48
C LEU A 121 2.13 3.34 12.58
N GLY A 122 3.29 2.76 12.27
CA GLY A 122 4.56 3.49 12.22
C GLY A 122 4.51 4.65 11.22
N SER A 123 3.90 4.45 10.05
CA SER A 123 3.71 5.50 9.04
C SER A 123 2.85 6.66 9.55
N LEU A 124 1.83 6.37 10.36
CA LEU A 124 0.98 7.38 10.99
C LEU A 124 1.72 8.15 12.08
N ILE A 125 2.50 7.46 12.92
CA ILE A 125 3.29 8.08 14.00
C ILE A 125 4.35 9.02 13.42
N LEU A 126 4.98 8.63 12.31
CA LEU A 126 5.97 9.46 11.61
C LEU A 126 5.34 10.60 10.79
N GLY A 127 4.00 10.72 10.75
CA GLY A 127 3.32 11.73 9.96
C GLY A 127 3.51 11.56 8.44
N SER A 128 3.88 10.37 7.98
CA SER A 128 4.15 10.06 6.58
C SER A 128 3.25 8.90 6.14
N PRO A 129 1.98 9.16 5.77
CA PRO A 129 1.00 8.13 5.48
C PRO A 129 1.48 7.18 4.37
N PHE A 130 1.56 5.86 4.60
CA PHE A 130 2.18 4.98 3.61
C PHE A 130 1.48 5.00 2.24
N VAL A 131 0.15 5.21 2.23
CA VAL A 131 -0.67 5.25 1.00
C VAL A 131 -0.28 6.44 0.11
N TYR A 132 0.33 7.48 0.68
CA TYR A 132 0.83 8.63 -0.07
C TYR A 132 1.80 8.21 -1.18
N ALA A 133 2.70 7.26 -0.92
CA ALA A 133 3.69 6.80 -1.90
C ALA A 133 3.03 6.18 -3.15
N ASP A 134 1.95 5.43 -2.98
CA ASP A 134 1.20 4.86 -4.10
C ASP A 134 0.28 5.89 -4.77
N ALA A 135 -0.32 6.79 -3.98
CA ALA A 135 -1.23 7.79 -4.50
C ALA A 135 -0.54 8.81 -5.43
N ILE A 136 0.67 9.28 -5.06
CA ILE A 136 1.44 10.17 -5.93
C ILE A 136 1.87 9.49 -7.23
N GLU A 137 2.11 8.18 -7.21
CA GLU A 137 2.50 7.46 -8.42
C GLU A 137 1.36 7.30 -9.42
N LEU A 138 0.14 7.14 -8.90
CA LEU A 138 -1.06 6.96 -9.71
C LEU A 138 -1.67 8.28 -10.20
N MET A 139 -1.26 9.40 -9.63
CA MET A 139 -1.77 10.71 -10.02
C MET A 139 -1.08 11.20 -11.30
N PRO A 140 -1.83 11.77 -12.26
CA PRO A 140 -1.25 12.43 -13.45
C PRO A 140 -0.25 13.54 -13.05
N PRO A 141 0.86 13.71 -13.77
CA PRO A 141 1.86 14.74 -13.48
C PRO A 141 1.27 16.15 -13.36
N GLU A 142 0.29 16.49 -14.19
CA GLU A 142 -0.33 17.81 -14.24
C GLU A 142 -1.09 18.13 -12.94
N LYS A 143 -1.77 17.12 -12.38
CA LYS A 143 -2.46 17.27 -11.09
C LYS A 143 -1.49 17.39 -9.92
N LEU A 144 -0.35 16.69 -9.98
CA LEU A 144 0.67 16.79 -8.93
C LEU A 144 1.34 18.15 -8.91
N GLN A 145 1.61 18.73 -10.09
CA GLN A 145 2.14 20.08 -10.20
C GLN A 145 1.16 21.10 -9.61
N GLY A 146 -0.12 21.02 -9.97
CA GLY A 146 -1.14 21.88 -9.36
C GLY A 146 -1.26 21.74 -7.84
N LEU A 147 -1.10 20.52 -7.30
CA LEU A 147 -1.05 20.29 -5.85
C LEU A 147 0.19 20.91 -5.19
N GLN A 148 1.31 21.01 -5.88
CA GLN A 148 2.54 21.62 -5.36
C GLN A 148 2.48 23.15 -5.38
N GLU A 149 1.76 23.73 -6.34
CA GLU A 149 1.58 25.18 -6.47
C GLU A 149 0.64 25.76 -5.40
N ASN A 150 -0.31 24.96 -4.90
CA ASN A 150 -1.27 25.39 -3.91
C ASN A 150 -1.11 24.67 -2.55
N PRO A 151 -0.58 25.33 -1.50
CA PRO A 151 -0.43 24.76 -0.16
C PRO A 151 -1.74 24.25 0.46
N ALA A 152 -2.87 24.88 0.14
CA ALA A 152 -4.19 24.46 0.62
C ALA A 152 -4.61 23.11 0.05
N ASP A 153 -4.42 22.91 -1.26
CA ASP A 153 -4.74 21.64 -1.92
C ASP A 153 -3.79 20.52 -1.47
N TRP A 154 -2.52 20.86 -1.22
CA TRP A 154 -1.55 19.95 -0.62
C TRP A 154 -2.00 19.46 0.76
N ALA A 155 -2.43 20.38 1.64
CA ALA A 155 -2.94 20.03 2.97
C ALA A 155 -4.18 19.14 2.90
N GLY A 156 -5.12 19.47 2.00
CA GLY A 156 -6.30 18.63 1.74
C GLY A 156 -5.93 17.23 1.26
N PHE A 157 -4.95 17.11 0.37
CA PHE A 157 -4.44 15.82 -0.08
C PHE A 157 -3.84 14.99 1.07
N GLN A 158 -2.99 15.59 1.91
CA GLN A 158 -2.40 14.94 3.08
C GLN A 158 -3.45 14.45 4.08
N MET A 159 -4.51 15.24 4.30
CA MET A 159 -5.63 14.83 5.16
C MET A 159 -6.31 13.56 4.62
N VAL A 160 -6.61 13.52 3.31
CA VAL A 160 -7.22 12.34 2.68
C VAL A 160 -6.29 11.13 2.78
N MET A 161 -4.99 11.28 2.49
CA MET A 161 -4.01 10.19 2.57
C MET A 161 -3.85 9.65 3.99
N THR A 162 -3.88 10.53 4.99
CA THR A 162 -3.85 10.16 6.41
C THR A 162 -5.10 9.37 6.79
N ALA A 163 -6.28 9.82 6.37
CA ALA A 163 -7.54 9.12 6.66
C ALA A 163 -7.59 7.72 6.02
N VAL A 164 -7.15 7.61 4.76
CA VAL A 164 -7.07 6.31 4.07
C VAL A 164 -6.03 5.41 4.74
N THR A 165 -4.91 5.96 5.21
CA THR A 165 -3.89 5.18 5.95
C THR A 165 -4.43 4.66 7.29
N LYS A 166 -5.20 5.48 8.04
CA LYS A 166 -5.89 5.03 9.26
C LYS A 166 -6.87 3.89 8.99
N LEU A 167 -7.64 3.99 7.91
CA LEU A 167 -8.53 2.93 7.46
C LEU A 167 -7.75 1.63 7.22
N TRP A 168 -6.66 1.70 6.45
CA TRP A 168 -5.82 0.53 6.16
C TRP A 168 -5.14 -0.06 7.40
N ALA A 169 -4.68 0.77 8.33
CA ALA A 169 -4.16 0.29 9.62
C ALA A 169 -5.21 -0.52 10.39
N GLY A 170 -6.46 -0.01 10.44
CA GLY A 170 -7.59 -0.74 11.03
C GLY A 170 -7.89 -2.05 10.30
N SER A 171 -7.88 -2.06 8.97
CA SER A 171 -8.09 -3.27 8.17
C SER A 171 -6.99 -4.31 8.39
N PHE A 172 -5.72 -3.91 8.42
CA PHE A 172 -4.60 -4.82 8.71
C PHE A 172 -4.65 -5.37 10.13
N PHE A 173 -5.09 -4.56 11.10
CA PHE A 173 -5.34 -5.03 12.46
C PHE A 173 -6.41 -6.13 12.48
N LEU A 174 -7.56 -5.91 11.83
CA LEU A 174 -8.61 -6.91 11.74
C LEU A 174 -8.15 -8.20 11.03
N ILE A 175 -7.41 -8.06 9.93
CA ILE A 175 -6.80 -9.20 9.21
C ILE A 175 -5.86 -9.98 10.14
N THR A 176 -5.08 -9.27 10.96
CA THR A 176 -4.19 -9.91 11.93
C THR A 176 -4.96 -10.69 12.98
N CYS A 177 -6.03 -10.12 13.54
CA CYS A 177 -6.90 -10.85 14.47
C CYS A 177 -7.49 -12.11 13.83
N VAL A 178 -7.97 -12.02 12.59
CA VAL A 178 -8.51 -13.15 11.83
C VAL A 178 -7.44 -14.24 11.63
N ASN A 179 -6.23 -13.86 11.24
CA ASN A 179 -5.12 -14.80 11.04
C ASN A 179 -4.63 -15.44 12.35
N LEU A 180 -4.65 -14.70 13.47
CA LEU A 180 -4.35 -15.25 14.79
C LEU A 180 -5.39 -16.31 15.18
N VAL A 181 -6.68 -16.00 15.02
CA VAL A 181 -7.76 -16.98 15.28
C VAL A 181 -7.62 -18.20 14.39
N ALA A 182 -7.32 -18.03 13.09
CA ALA A 182 -7.06 -19.14 12.19
C ALA A 182 -5.90 -20.02 12.68
N GLY A 183 -4.79 -19.41 13.10
CA GLY A 183 -3.65 -20.14 13.68
C GLY A 183 -4.00 -20.94 14.94
N PHE A 184 -4.82 -20.38 15.83
CA PHE A 184 -5.31 -21.11 17.01
C PHE A 184 -6.24 -22.28 16.64
N LEU A 185 -7.11 -22.10 15.64
CA LEU A 185 -7.99 -23.16 15.14
C LEU A 185 -7.20 -24.30 14.49
N GLU A 186 -6.14 -23.99 13.74
CA GLU A 186 -5.23 -24.99 13.17
C GLU A 186 -4.60 -25.85 14.26
N ASN A 187 -4.07 -25.21 15.32
CA ASN A 187 -3.47 -25.89 16.47
C ASN A 187 -4.48 -26.74 17.25
N ALA A 188 -5.76 -26.36 17.25
CA ALA A 188 -6.85 -27.15 17.81
C ALA A 188 -7.32 -28.30 16.89
N GLY A 189 -6.68 -28.51 15.73
CA GLY A 189 -7.00 -29.55 14.77
C GLY A 189 -8.10 -29.20 13.76
N GLN A 190 -8.62 -27.97 13.77
CA GLN A 190 -9.70 -27.51 12.88
C GLN A 190 -9.17 -26.97 11.54
N LYS A 191 -8.43 -27.81 10.80
CA LYS A 191 -7.66 -27.40 9.62
C LYS A 191 -8.47 -26.72 8.51
N VAL A 192 -9.66 -27.25 8.21
CA VAL A 192 -10.53 -26.74 7.14
C VAL A 192 -11.04 -25.34 7.49
N VAL A 193 -11.52 -25.14 8.72
CA VAL A 193 -12.05 -23.86 9.18
C VAL A 193 -10.93 -22.81 9.25
N SER A 194 -9.78 -23.20 9.80
CA SER A 194 -8.56 -22.39 9.81
C SER A 194 -8.17 -21.92 8.40
N THR A 195 -8.07 -22.83 7.44
CA THR A 195 -7.70 -22.50 6.05
C THR A 195 -8.70 -21.54 5.40
N ILE A 196 -10.00 -21.80 5.54
CA ILE A 196 -11.05 -20.92 5.02
C ILE A 196 -10.93 -19.52 5.65
N LEU A 197 -10.74 -19.45 6.96
CA LEU A 197 -10.65 -18.18 7.68
C LEU A 197 -9.40 -17.39 7.28
N ALA A 198 -8.25 -18.05 7.16
CA ALA A 198 -6.97 -17.46 6.77
C ALA A 198 -6.94 -16.97 5.31
N VAL A 199 -7.72 -17.57 4.42
CA VAL A 199 -7.79 -17.16 2.99
C VAL A 199 -8.95 -16.21 2.73
N ALA A 200 -10.19 -16.62 3.05
CA ALA A 200 -11.38 -15.85 2.73
C ALA A 200 -11.52 -14.60 3.61
N GLY A 201 -11.14 -14.68 4.89
CA GLY A 201 -11.24 -13.56 5.83
C GLY A 201 -10.49 -12.31 5.33
N PRO A 202 -9.18 -12.41 5.03
CA PRO A 202 -8.44 -11.26 4.48
C PRO A 202 -9.00 -10.74 3.17
N ILE A 203 -9.42 -11.63 2.24
CA ILE A 203 -10.00 -11.23 0.95
C ILE A 203 -11.29 -10.41 1.15
N ILE A 204 -12.17 -10.85 2.06
CA ILE A 204 -13.41 -10.14 2.38
C ILE A 204 -13.09 -8.77 2.98
N ILE A 205 -12.19 -8.69 3.95
CA ILE A 205 -11.82 -7.42 4.61
C ILE A 205 -11.21 -6.45 3.59
N VAL A 206 -10.27 -6.90 2.74
CA VAL A 206 -9.66 -6.09 1.69
C VAL A 206 -10.71 -5.60 0.69
N THR A 207 -11.63 -6.47 0.28
CA THR A 207 -12.70 -6.13 -0.67
C THR A 207 -13.64 -5.08 -0.09
N LEU A 208 -14.11 -5.26 1.15
CA LEU A 208 -14.96 -4.29 1.85
C LEU A 208 -14.23 -2.95 2.05
N THR A 209 -12.95 -3.01 2.42
CA THR A 209 -12.12 -1.82 2.59
C THR A 209 -12.02 -1.03 1.28
N PHE A 210 -11.61 -1.68 0.19
CA PHE A 210 -11.42 -1.01 -1.10
C PHE A 210 -12.73 -0.55 -1.75
N LYS A 211 -13.77 -1.40 -1.73
CA LYS A 211 -15.01 -1.14 -2.50
C LYS A 211 -16.03 -0.31 -1.74
N CYS A 212 -16.05 -0.39 -0.41
CA CYS A 212 -17.11 0.22 0.39
C CYS A 212 -16.60 1.33 1.31
N LEU A 213 -15.52 1.07 2.06
CA LEU A 213 -15.06 1.99 3.11
C LEU A 213 -14.17 3.11 2.57
N GLN A 214 -13.17 2.77 1.75
CA GLN A 214 -12.21 3.74 1.21
C GLN A 214 -12.90 4.86 0.40
N PRO A 215 -13.88 4.59 -0.49
CA PRO A 215 -14.59 5.65 -1.20
C PRO A 215 -15.31 6.62 -0.26
N LYS A 216 -15.95 6.10 0.81
CA LYS A 216 -16.65 6.91 1.82
C LYS A 216 -15.68 7.76 2.63
N VAL A 217 -14.55 7.18 3.06
CA VAL A 217 -13.50 7.93 3.78
C VAL A 217 -12.94 9.05 2.91
N ILE A 218 -12.70 8.80 1.62
CA ILE A 218 -12.24 9.81 0.68
C ILE A 218 -13.29 10.93 0.51
N SER A 219 -14.58 10.60 0.34
CA SER A 219 -15.62 11.62 0.14
C SER A 219 -15.80 12.50 1.37
N ILE A 220 -15.83 11.91 2.57
CA ILE A 220 -15.93 12.64 3.84
C ILE A 220 -14.70 13.53 4.04
N SER A 221 -13.50 12.98 3.87
CA SER A 221 -12.25 13.74 4.09
C SER A 221 -12.11 14.91 3.12
N ARG A 222 -12.57 14.76 1.86
CA ARG A 222 -12.61 15.87 0.90
C ARG A 222 -13.59 16.95 1.33
N ALA A 223 -14.80 16.59 1.75
CA ALA A 223 -15.79 17.54 2.23
C ALA A 223 -15.28 18.33 3.45
N THR A 224 -14.63 17.64 4.40
CA THR A 224 -14.00 18.27 5.57
C THR A 224 -12.88 19.23 5.17
N ALA A 225 -12.01 18.83 4.22
CA ALA A 225 -10.95 19.70 3.73
C ALA A 225 -11.49 20.97 3.07
N THR A 226 -12.52 20.85 2.21
CA THR A 226 -13.17 22.00 1.58
C THR A 226 -13.78 22.95 2.61
N LEU A 227 -14.49 22.41 3.61
CA LEU A 227 -15.11 23.22 4.66
C LEU A 227 -14.07 23.96 5.53
N ALA A 228 -12.93 23.32 5.82
CA ALA A 228 -11.84 23.94 6.55
C ALA A 228 -11.24 25.14 5.79
N LEU A 229 -11.09 25.00 4.46
CA LEU A 229 -10.58 26.07 3.60
C LEU A 229 -11.55 27.25 3.52
N THR A 230 -12.85 27.00 3.36
CA THR A 230 -13.87 28.06 3.34
C THR A 230 -13.92 28.83 4.67
N THR A 231 -13.79 28.13 5.79
CA THR A 231 -13.80 28.74 7.13
C THR A 231 -12.55 29.59 7.38
N ALA A 232 -11.39 29.15 6.90
CA ALA A 232 -10.15 29.93 7.00
C ALA A 232 -10.26 31.24 6.21
N SER A 233 -10.77 31.20 4.98
CA SER A 233 -10.93 32.40 4.15
C SER A 233 -11.90 33.43 4.75
N SER A 234 -12.98 33.00 5.41
CA SER A 234 -13.93 33.95 6.04
C SER A 234 -13.40 34.59 7.32
N THR A 235 -12.42 33.96 7.98
CA THR A 235 -11.81 34.47 9.22
C THR A 235 -10.76 35.54 8.94
N GLU A 236 -10.01 35.44 7.83
CA GLU A 236 -9.07 36.49 7.41
C GLU A 236 -9.78 37.78 6.97
N GLU A 237 -10.98 37.70 6.38
CA GLU A 237 -11.74 38.86 5.92
C GLU A 237 -12.37 39.68 7.07
N THR A 238 -12.44 39.12 8.29
CA THR A 238 -13.03 39.76 9.47
C THR A 238 -12.01 40.29 10.48
N ALA A 239 -10.70 40.17 10.20
CA ALA A 239 -9.68 40.80 11.03
C ALA A 239 -9.78 42.33 10.89
N PRO A 240 -10.10 43.09 11.96
CA PRO A 240 -10.12 44.55 11.88
C PRO A 240 -8.74 45.05 11.48
N ALA A 241 -8.68 45.95 10.50
CA ALA A 241 -7.45 46.63 10.14
C ALA A 241 -6.89 47.29 11.41
N GLU A 242 -5.84 46.72 11.99
CA GLU A 242 -5.11 47.32 13.10
C GLU A 242 -4.56 48.66 12.59
N VAL A 243 -5.08 49.74 13.18
CA VAL A 243 -4.63 51.13 13.00
C VAL A 243 -3.49 51.40 13.97
#